data_AF-A0A8B8HNJ7-F1
#
_entry.id   AF-A0A8B8HNJ7-F1
#
_cell.length_a   1.000
_cell.length_b   1.000
_cell.length_c   1.000
_cell.angle_alpha   90.00
_cell.angle_beta   90.00
_cell.angle_gamma   90.00
#
_symmetry.space_group_name_H-M   'P 1'
#
loop_
_entity.id
_entity.type
_entity.pdbx_description
1 polymer ?
#
loop_
_entity_poly.entity_id
_entity_poly.type
_entity_poly.pdbx_seq_one_letter_code
_entity_poly.pdbx_strand_id
1 'polypeptide(L)'
;VILGGGRQAFLTDVTQTPEDPIDSWGCVREDGRNLIEDYRLDKQRRGLRAAVVNNNLELNSLNLNNTDYLLGLFANTHLKYEHERDTGPNGTPSLSQLVEAAVTVLRKNEKGFFLMVEGGNISMAHFRGRAKKAIMETLAFEQAVMKAMEMTNEEETLIIVTSDHAFTLNINGYQRRGQSIFGKVNIS
;
A
#
# COMPACT_ATOMS: atom_id res chain seq x y z
N VAL A 1 0.92 12.11 -5.62
CA VAL A 1 1.31 10.68 -5.64
C VAL A 1 0.07 9.86 -5.30
N ILE A 2 -0.21 8.79 -6.02
CA ILE A 2 -1.30 7.83 -5.74
C ILE A 2 -0.68 6.44 -5.92
N LEU A 3 -0.64 5.63 -4.87
CA LEU A 3 0.04 4.32 -4.87
C LEU A 3 -0.84 3.29 -4.15
N GLY A 4 -1.07 2.14 -4.76
CA GLY A 4 -1.86 1.07 -4.15
C GLY A 4 -2.34 0.04 -5.16
N GLY A 5 -3.44 -0.63 -4.83
CA GLY A 5 -4.17 -1.49 -5.76
C GLY A 5 -5.33 -0.76 -6.45
N GLY A 6 -6.33 -1.53 -6.91
CA GLY A 6 -7.59 -1.00 -7.43
C GLY A 6 -7.61 -0.74 -8.93
N ARG A 7 -6.67 -1.32 -9.71
CA ARG A 7 -6.60 -1.11 -11.17
C ARG A 7 -7.92 -1.43 -11.89
N GLN A 8 -8.69 -2.40 -11.40
CA GLN A 8 -10.00 -2.77 -11.93
C GLN A 8 -10.98 -1.59 -11.99
N ALA A 9 -10.92 -0.66 -11.02
CA ALA A 9 -11.81 0.50 -10.99
C ALA A 9 -11.41 1.61 -11.99
N PHE A 10 -10.23 1.51 -12.61
CA PHE A 10 -9.71 2.50 -13.55
C PHE A 10 -9.90 2.11 -15.02
N LEU A 11 -10.25 0.85 -15.30
CA LEU A 11 -10.32 0.29 -16.65
C LEU A 11 -11.68 -0.38 -16.87
N THR A 12 -12.20 -0.28 -18.09
CA THR A 12 -13.40 -1.02 -18.51
C THR A 12 -13.03 -2.48 -18.83
N ASP A 13 -11.91 -2.70 -19.54
CA ASP A 13 -11.47 -4.02 -19.99
C ASP A 13 -10.19 -4.47 -19.24
N VAL A 14 -10.30 -4.64 -17.92
CA VAL A 14 -9.16 -5.10 -17.12
C VAL A 14 -8.88 -6.60 -17.36
N THR A 15 -7.60 -6.95 -17.53
CA THR A 15 -7.18 -8.35 -17.68
C THR A 15 -6.92 -8.99 -16.31
N GLN A 16 -7.31 -10.26 -16.15
CA GLN A 16 -7.01 -11.06 -14.95
C GLN A 16 -5.94 -12.12 -15.21
N THR A 17 -5.15 -12.40 -14.18
CA THR A 17 -4.30 -13.60 -14.09
C THR A 17 -4.60 -14.33 -12.78
N PRO A 18 -4.15 -15.59 -12.60
CA PRO A 18 -4.27 -16.26 -11.30
C PRO A 18 -3.62 -15.47 -10.15
N GLU A 19 -2.53 -14.76 -10.43
CA GLU A 19 -1.79 -13.96 -9.45
C GLU A 19 -2.49 -12.61 -9.16
N ASP A 20 -3.11 -12.00 -10.17
CA ASP A 20 -3.82 -10.72 -10.09
C ASP A 20 -5.28 -10.86 -10.59
N PRO A 21 -6.15 -11.52 -9.81
CA PRO A 21 -7.52 -11.77 -10.21
C PRO A 21 -8.38 -10.51 -10.14
N ILE A 22 -9.48 -10.51 -10.89
CA ILE A 22 -10.56 -9.53 -10.77
C ILE A 22 -11.43 -9.89 -9.56
N ASP A 23 -11.86 -8.89 -8.80
CA ASP A 23 -12.88 -9.09 -7.77
C ASP A 23 -14.26 -9.05 -8.41
N SER A 24 -14.96 -10.18 -8.35
CA SER A 24 -16.33 -10.29 -8.85
C SER A 24 -17.36 -9.52 -8.03
N TRP A 25 -17.02 -9.14 -6.78
CA TRP A 25 -17.85 -8.29 -5.93
C TRP A 25 -17.51 -6.80 -6.07
N GLY A 26 -16.37 -6.49 -6.68
CA GLY A 26 -15.91 -5.14 -6.93
C GLY A 26 -16.63 -4.48 -8.11
N CYS A 27 -16.75 -3.16 -8.08
CA CYS A 27 -17.31 -2.41 -9.19
C CYS A 27 -16.43 -2.55 -10.44
N VAL A 28 -17.06 -2.78 -11.59
CA VAL A 28 -16.44 -2.73 -12.92
C VAL A 28 -16.97 -1.50 -13.63
N ARG A 29 -16.11 -0.79 -14.36
CA ARG A 29 -16.56 0.33 -15.19
C ARG A 29 -17.26 -0.21 -16.43
N GLU A 30 -18.36 0.42 -16.83
CA GLU A 30 -19.11 0.08 -18.05
C GLU A 30 -19.11 1.24 -19.07
N ASP A 31 -18.40 2.33 -18.79
CA ASP A 31 -18.45 3.56 -19.58
C ASP A 31 -17.40 3.63 -20.69
N GLY A 32 -16.66 2.54 -20.95
CA GLY A 32 -15.64 2.45 -21.99
C GLY A 32 -14.38 3.27 -21.72
N ARG A 33 -14.24 3.86 -20.53
CA ARG A 33 -13.11 4.73 -20.21
C ARG A 33 -11.89 3.96 -19.70
N ASN A 34 -10.73 4.54 -19.99
CA ASN A 34 -9.46 4.19 -19.39
C ASN A 34 -8.94 5.40 -18.60
N LEU A 35 -9.17 5.39 -17.29
CA LEU A 35 -8.81 6.52 -16.42
C LEU A 35 -7.29 6.65 -16.22
N ILE A 36 -6.53 5.57 -16.44
CA ILE A 36 -5.07 5.62 -16.43
C ILE A 36 -4.57 6.44 -17.62
N GLU A 37 -5.19 6.25 -18.79
CA GLU A 37 -4.86 7.03 -19.98
C GLU A 37 -5.33 8.48 -19.87
N ASP A 38 -6.55 8.71 -19.37
CA ASP A 38 -7.03 10.06 -19.07
C ASP A 38 -6.07 10.81 -18.14
N TYR A 39 -5.53 10.13 -17.12
CA TYR A 39 -4.51 10.68 -16.24
C TYR A 39 -3.23 11.06 -17.00
N ARG A 40 -2.70 10.17 -17.86
CA ARG A 40 -1.50 10.46 -18.66
C ARG A 40 -1.71 11.66 -19.58
N LEU A 41 -2.82 11.68 -20.31
CA LEU A 41 -3.18 12.75 -21.26
C LEU A 41 -3.36 14.10 -20.56
N ASP A 42 -3.97 14.13 -19.37
CA ASP A 42 -4.05 15.35 -18.57
C ASP A 42 -2.66 15.91 -18.21
N LYS A 43 -1.77 15.06 -17.68
CA LYS A 43 -0.43 15.51 -17.28
C LYS A 43 0.42 15.93 -18.48
N GLN A 44 0.33 15.20 -19.59
CA GLN A 44 1.01 15.55 -20.83
C GLN A 44 0.55 16.90 -21.38
N ARG A 45 -0.77 17.15 -21.46
CA ARG A 45 -1.32 18.44 -21.93
C ARG A 45 -0.87 19.64 -21.09
N ARG A 46 -0.56 19.41 -19.82
CA ARG A 46 -0.07 20.43 -18.88
C ARG A 46 1.46 20.53 -18.85
N GLY A 47 2.18 19.74 -19.64
CA GLY A 47 3.64 19.71 -19.66
C GLY A 47 4.28 19.19 -18.37
N LEU A 48 3.57 18.32 -17.63
CA LEU A 48 4.01 17.79 -16.33
C LEU A 48 4.67 16.43 -16.50
N ARG A 49 5.76 16.18 -15.75
CA ARG A 49 6.45 14.88 -15.78
C ARG A 49 5.67 13.88 -14.93
N ALA A 50 4.89 13.02 -15.59
CA ALA A 50 4.11 11.98 -14.93
C ALA A 50 4.64 10.60 -15.25
N ALA A 51 4.55 9.71 -14.27
CA ALA A 51 4.87 8.30 -14.40
C ALA A 51 3.69 7.44 -13.91
N VAL A 52 3.48 6.33 -14.59
CA VAL A 52 2.52 5.31 -14.20
C VAL A 52 3.28 3.99 -14.11
N VAL A 53 3.18 3.31 -12.97
CA VAL A 53 3.90 2.05 -12.71
C VAL A 53 2.95 0.99 -12.15
N ASN A 54 3.27 -0.29 -12.37
CA ASN A 54 2.41 -1.41 -11.96
C ASN A 54 3.14 -2.55 -11.23
N ASN A 55 4.48 -2.52 -11.12
CA ASN A 55 5.26 -3.56 -10.45
C ASN A 55 6.56 -3.00 -9.83
N ASN A 56 7.30 -3.86 -9.13
CA ASN A 56 8.57 -3.53 -8.49
C ASN A 56 9.62 -3.00 -9.49
N LEU A 57 9.77 -3.65 -10.64
CA LEU A 57 10.78 -3.27 -11.64
C LEU A 57 10.52 -1.86 -12.16
N GLU A 58 9.29 -1.55 -12.53
CA GLU A 58 8.89 -0.25 -13.05
C GLU A 58 9.08 0.85 -12.01
N LEU A 59 8.69 0.61 -10.75
CA LEU A 59 8.88 1.58 -9.67
C LEU A 59 10.36 1.83 -9.39
N ASN A 60 11.18 0.76 -9.31
CA ASN A 60 12.61 0.86 -9.01
C ASN A 60 13.43 1.46 -10.15
N SER A 61 12.97 1.31 -11.39
CA SER A 61 13.65 1.87 -12.58
C SER A 61 13.33 3.35 -12.80
N LEU A 62 12.33 3.88 -12.09
CA LEU A 62 11.88 5.25 -12.27
C LEU A 62 12.79 6.25 -11.55
N ASN A 63 13.18 7.32 -12.25
CA ASN A 63 13.81 8.46 -11.60
C ASN A 63 12.74 9.30 -10.87
N LEU A 64 12.51 8.98 -9.60
CA LEU A 64 11.54 9.67 -8.75
C LEU A 64 11.86 11.16 -8.54
N ASN A 65 13.14 11.53 -8.51
CA ASN A 65 13.55 12.94 -8.41
C ASN A 65 13.10 13.74 -9.64
N ASN A 66 13.05 13.11 -10.81
CA ASN A 66 12.59 13.70 -12.07
C ASN A 66 11.08 13.47 -12.35
N THR A 67 10.31 12.97 -11.38
CA THR A 67 8.88 12.65 -11.55
C THR A 67 8.02 13.57 -10.70
N ASP A 68 7.11 14.34 -11.29
CA ASP A 68 6.24 15.28 -10.56
C ASP A 68 4.93 14.64 -10.12
N TYR A 69 4.40 13.72 -10.93
CA TYR A 69 3.16 13.00 -10.68
C TYR A 69 3.40 11.50 -10.82
N LEU A 70 3.03 10.74 -9.79
CA LEU A 70 3.20 9.29 -9.77
C LEU A 70 1.85 8.63 -9.49
N LEU A 71 1.47 7.70 -10.36
CA LEU A 71 0.35 6.77 -10.20
C LEU A 71 0.88 5.33 -10.21
N GLY A 72 0.76 4.62 -9.10
CA GLY A 72 1.17 3.23 -8.96
C GLY A 72 -0.03 2.35 -8.68
N LEU A 73 -0.36 1.44 -9.60
CA LEU A 73 -1.48 0.50 -9.48
C LEU A 73 -0.95 -0.92 -9.61
N PHE A 74 -0.66 -1.56 -8.47
CA PHE A 74 0.10 -2.81 -8.39
C PHE A 74 -0.77 -4.07 -8.30
N ALA A 75 -2.09 -3.91 -8.19
CA ALA A 75 -3.05 -5.02 -8.23
C ALA A 75 -4.38 -4.53 -8.84
N ASN A 76 -5.14 -5.46 -9.42
CA ASN A 76 -6.50 -5.23 -9.86
C ASN A 76 -7.41 -4.81 -8.69
N THR A 77 -7.19 -5.42 -7.52
CA THR A 77 -8.00 -5.23 -6.31
C THR A 77 -7.13 -4.73 -5.16
N HIS A 78 -7.23 -5.27 -3.96
CA HIS A 78 -6.29 -4.99 -2.87
C HIS A 78 -4.90 -5.56 -3.17
N LEU A 79 -3.86 -4.92 -2.62
CA LEU A 79 -2.55 -5.55 -2.55
C LEU A 79 -2.63 -6.81 -1.71
N LYS A 80 -1.82 -7.82 -2.05
CA LYS A 80 -1.71 -9.05 -1.25
C LYS A 80 -1.21 -8.72 0.17
N TYR A 81 -1.49 -9.61 1.12
CA TYR A 81 -0.86 -9.53 2.43
C TYR A 81 0.66 -9.57 2.30
N GLU A 82 1.39 -8.91 3.19
CA GLU A 82 2.85 -8.76 3.12
C GLU A 82 3.57 -10.11 3.03
N HIS A 83 3.14 -11.11 3.81
CA HIS A 83 3.72 -12.46 3.78
C HIS A 83 3.38 -13.29 2.53
N GLU A 84 2.43 -12.84 1.70
CA GLU A 84 2.03 -13.47 0.43
C GLU A 84 2.52 -12.67 -0.78
N ARG A 85 3.20 -11.55 -0.54
CA ARG A 85 3.65 -10.63 -1.57
C ARG A 85 4.75 -11.27 -2.41
N ASP A 86 4.62 -11.19 -3.74
CA ASP A 86 5.74 -11.45 -4.63
C ASP A 86 6.72 -10.27 -4.53
N THR A 87 7.94 -10.57 -4.08
CA THR A 87 9.02 -9.58 -3.93
C THR A 87 9.87 -9.46 -5.18
N GLY A 88 9.62 -10.29 -6.20
CA GLY A 88 10.32 -10.28 -7.47
C GLY A 88 10.02 -9.06 -8.34
N PRO A 89 10.67 -8.94 -9.51
CA PRO A 89 10.54 -7.78 -10.41
C PRO A 89 9.11 -7.51 -10.88
N ASN A 90 8.33 -8.57 -11.14
CA ASN A 90 6.93 -8.46 -11.56
C ASN A 90 5.94 -8.44 -10.39
N GLY A 91 6.44 -8.53 -9.16
CA GLY A 91 5.65 -8.47 -7.95
C GLY A 91 5.31 -7.04 -7.53
N THR A 92 4.90 -6.88 -6.28
CA THR A 92 4.44 -5.61 -5.74
C THR A 92 5.37 -5.06 -4.65
N PRO A 93 5.46 -3.73 -4.49
CA PRO A 93 6.26 -3.11 -3.45
C PRO A 93 5.61 -3.28 -2.07
N SER A 94 6.44 -3.32 -1.02
CA SER A 94 5.96 -3.23 0.37
C SER A 94 5.41 -1.84 0.68
N LEU A 95 4.64 -1.71 1.76
CA LEU A 95 4.14 -0.41 2.20
C LEU A 95 5.28 0.59 2.49
N SER A 96 6.39 0.13 3.07
CA SER A 96 7.58 0.96 3.26
C SER A 96 8.18 1.45 1.95
N GLN A 97 8.26 0.61 0.91
CA GLN A 97 8.74 1.03 -0.41
C GLN A 97 7.81 2.06 -1.06
N LEU A 98 6.49 1.94 -0.85
CA LEU A 98 5.52 2.93 -1.30
C LEU A 98 5.68 4.27 -0.57
N VAL A 99 5.92 4.25 0.74
CA VAL A 99 6.24 5.46 1.53
C VAL A 99 7.50 6.11 1.02
N GLU A 100 8.57 5.34 0.80
CA GLU A 100 9.84 5.86 0.27
C GLU A 100 9.65 6.54 -1.09
N ALA A 101 8.90 5.91 -1.99
CA ALA A 101 8.61 6.48 -3.30
C ALA A 101 7.78 7.77 -3.18
N ALA A 102 6.75 7.76 -2.33
CA ALA A 102 5.88 8.90 -2.12
C ALA A 102 6.62 10.10 -1.53
N VAL A 103 7.38 9.90 -0.44
CA VAL A 103 8.17 10.96 0.20
C VAL A 103 9.22 11.50 -0.77
N THR A 104 9.88 10.64 -1.54
CA THR A 104 10.87 11.07 -2.55
C THR A 104 10.29 12.04 -3.58
N VAL A 105 9.07 11.77 -4.06
CA VAL A 105 8.38 12.66 -5.00
C VAL A 105 7.86 13.93 -4.32
N LEU A 106 7.21 13.79 -3.16
CA LEU A 106 6.51 14.88 -2.47
C LEU A 106 7.46 15.90 -1.83
N ARG A 107 8.61 15.46 -1.29
CA ARG A 107 9.59 16.34 -0.62
C ARG A 107 10.19 17.42 -1.53
N LYS A 108 10.03 17.30 -2.84
CA LYS A 108 10.46 18.31 -3.81
C LYS A 108 9.66 19.61 -3.71
N ASN A 109 8.49 19.59 -3.08
CA ASN A 109 7.71 20.80 -2.83
C ASN A 109 8.20 21.51 -1.57
N GLU A 110 8.88 22.65 -1.74
CA GLU A 110 9.40 23.48 -0.64
C GLU A 110 8.30 24.02 0.30
N LYS A 111 7.03 24.01 -0.14
CA LYS A 111 5.89 24.39 0.70
C LYS A 111 5.41 23.27 1.64
N GLY A 112 6.10 22.13 1.65
CA GLY A 112 5.70 20.93 2.38
C GLY A 112 4.70 20.06 1.62
N PHE A 113 4.24 19.00 2.27
CA PHE A 113 3.29 18.06 1.69
C PHE A 113 2.40 17.44 2.77
N PHE A 114 1.29 16.87 2.31
CA PHE A 114 0.47 15.94 3.09
C PHE A 114 0.60 14.55 2.46
N LEU A 115 0.77 13.53 3.31
CA LEU A 115 0.82 12.13 2.91
C LEU A 115 -0.06 11.30 3.86
N MET A 116 -0.98 10.54 3.28
CA MET A 116 -1.75 9.53 4.00
C MET A 116 -1.24 8.14 3.62
N VAL A 117 -0.95 7.33 4.63
CA VAL A 117 -0.45 5.96 4.49
C VAL A 117 -1.40 5.05 5.27
N GLU A 118 -1.90 4.01 4.62
CA GLU A 118 -2.91 3.12 5.21
C GLU A 118 -2.41 1.67 5.23
N GLY A 119 -2.40 1.06 6.43
CA GLY A 119 -2.23 -0.38 6.61
C GLY A 119 -3.53 -1.18 6.41
N GLY A 120 -4.24 -0.96 5.29
CA GLY A 120 -5.65 -1.40 5.14
C GLY A 120 -5.89 -2.91 5.28
N ASN A 121 -4.89 -3.73 4.94
CA ASN A 121 -4.99 -5.19 5.07
C ASN A 121 -5.08 -5.68 6.53
N ILE A 122 -4.72 -4.87 7.53
CA ILE A 122 -4.90 -5.20 8.96
C ILE A 122 -6.39 -5.48 9.24
N SER A 123 -7.26 -4.54 8.83
CA SER A 123 -8.72 -4.65 8.94
C SER A 123 -9.24 -5.89 8.20
N MET A 124 -8.79 -6.08 6.96
CA MET A 124 -9.20 -7.22 6.14
C MET A 124 -8.82 -8.58 6.76
N ALA A 125 -7.67 -8.67 7.44
CA ALA A 125 -7.26 -9.87 8.16
C ALA A 125 -8.13 -10.11 9.41
N HIS A 126 -8.49 -9.07 10.15
CA HIS A 126 -9.38 -9.18 11.31
C HIS A 126 -10.79 -9.62 10.92
N PHE A 127 -11.39 -9.06 9.85
CA PHE A 127 -12.69 -9.49 9.35
C PHE A 127 -12.74 -10.98 9.01
N ARG A 128 -11.60 -11.57 8.63
CA ARG A 128 -11.48 -13.01 8.31
C ARG A 128 -11.07 -13.88 9.49
N GLY A 129 -10.98 -13.32 10.71
CA GLY A 129 -10.53 -14.05 11.90
C GLY A 129 -9.06 -14.49 11.85
N ARG A 130 -8.23 -13.84 11.04
CA ARG A 130 -6.83 -14.25 10.78
C ARG A 130 -5.85 -13.40 11.60
N ALA A 131 -5.84 -13.59 12.93
CA ALA A 131 -5.04 -12.80 13.86
C ALA A 131 -3.54 -12.76 13.52
N LYS A 132 -2.95 -13.88 13.07
CA LYS A 132 -1.54 -13.92 12.63
C LYS A 132 -1.27 -12.98 11.45
N LYS A 133 -2.17 -12.96 10.45
CA LYS A 133 -2.04 -12.06 9.30
C LYS A 133 -2.21 -10.61 9.75
N ALA A 134 -3.20 -10.31 10.59
CA ALA A 134 -3.42 -8.95 11.08
C ALA A 134 -2.18 -8.38 11.77
N ILE A 135 -1.55 -9.16 12.68
CA ILE A 135 -0.32 -8.76 13.36
C ILE A 135 0.84 -8.59 12.37
N MET A 136 0.99 -9.48 11.37
CA MET A 136 2.03 -9.34 10.34
C MET A 136 1.83 -8.08 9.49
N GLU A 137 0.60 -7.72 9.12
CA GLU A 137 0.31 -6.46 8.43
C GLU A 137 0.56 -5.24 9.32
N THR A 138 0.31 -5.35 10.64
CA THR A 138 0.67 -4.28 11.60
C THR A 138 2.18 -4.06 11.66
N LEU A 139 2.99 -5.13 11.59
CA LEU A 139 4.45 -5.00 11.49
C LEU A 139 4.87 -4.35 10.17
N ALA A 140 4.23 -4.69 9.05
CA ALA A 140 4.49 -4.03 7.77
C ALA A 140 4.14 -2.52 7.81
N PHE A 141 3.07 -2.15 8.52
CA PHE A 141 2.71 -0.76 8.75
C PHE A 141 3.71 -0.04 9.67
N GLU A 142 4.17 -0.67 10.75
CA GLU A 142 5.24 -0.15 11.60
C GLU A 142 6.51 0.13 10.80
N GLN A 143 6.93 -0.79 9.92
CA GLN A 143 8.06 -0.55 9.02
C GLN A 143 7.84 0.64 8.08
N ALA A 144 6.61 0.94 7.68
CA ALA A 144 6.29 2.10 6.86
C ALA A 144 6.37 3.41 7.66
N VAL A 145 5.93 3.40 8.92
CA VAL A 145 6.09 4.53 9.85
C VAL A 145 7.58 4.80 10.11
N MET A 146 8.36 3.76 10.42
CA MET A 146 9.82 3.90 10.61
C MET A 146 10.48 4.47 9.36
N LYS A 147 10.11 4.00 8.16
CA LYS A 147 10.62 4.56 6.91
C LYS A 147 10.29 6.03 6.74
N ALA A 148 9.07 6.46 7.10
CA ALA A 148 8.70 7.87 7.06
C ALA A 148 9.57 8.69 8.02
N MET A 149 9.72 8.23 9.28
CA MET A 149 10.56 8.89 10.29
C MET A 149 12.02 9.03 9.81
N GLU A 150 12.59 7.99 9.20
CA GLU A 150 13.95 8.02 8.64
C GLU A 150 14.12 9.05 7.51
N MET A 151 13.05 9.36 6.77
CA MET A 151 13.10 10.18 5.56
C MET A 151 12.64 11.63 5.77
N THR A 152 12.21 11.98 6.98
CA THR A 152 11.68 13.31 7.31
C THR A 152 12.36 13.88 8.54
N ASN A 153 12.42 15.22 8.64
CA ASN A 153 12.89 15.90 9.83
C ASN A 153 11.73 16.09 10.83
N GLU A 154 11.87 15.61 12.06
CA GLU A 154 10.85 15.72 13.11
C GLU A 154 10.58 17.17 13.56
N GLU A 155 11.54 18.08 13.36
CA GLU A 155 11.34 19.51 13.64
C GLU A 155 10.37 20.19 12.67
N GLU A 156 10.17 19.61 11.49
CA GLU A 156 9.37 20.18 10.39
C GLU A 156 8.18 19.28 10.00
N THR A 157 8.12 18.05 10.51
CA THR A 157 7.17 17.02 10.09
C THR A 157 6.40 16.45 11.27
N LEU A 158 5.07 16.62 11.25
CA LEU A 158 4.17 15.94 12.17
C LEU A 158 3.72 14.59 11.59
N ILE A 159 4.09 13.50 12.27
CA ILE A 159 3.61 12.14 11.95
C ILE A 159 2.54 11.75 12.97
N ILE A 160 1.34 11.42 12.48
CA ILE A 160 0.23 10.93 13.31
C ILE A 160 -0.07 9.49 12.92
N VAL A 161 -0.08 8.60 13.91
CA VAL A 161 -0.48 7.21 13.77
C VAL A 161 -1.76 6.99 14.57
N THR A 162 -2.78 6.44 13.90
CA THR A 162 -4.07 6.15 14.51
C THR A 162 -4.75 4.96 13.82
N SER A 163 -5.85 4.47 14.41
CA SER A 163 -6.79 3.55 13.79
C SER A 163 -8.12 4.26 13.53
N ASP A 164 -8.77 3.93 12.43
CA ASP A 164 -10.13 4.38 12.13
C ASP A 164 -11.17 3.71 13.05
N HIS A 165 -10.97 2.43 13.39
CA HIS A 165 -11.74 1.68 14.39
C HIS A 165 -10.95 0.48 14.92
N ALA A 166 -11.51 -0.22 15.91
CA ALA A 166 -10.92 -1.43 16.50
C ALA A 166 -11.71 -2.70 16.10
N PHE A 167 -11.09 -3.86 16.33
CA PHE A 167 -11.69 -5.18 16.14
C PHE A 167 -11.79 -5.93 17.47
N THR A 168 -12.58 -7.00 17.50
CA THR A 168 -12.83 -7.83 18.69
C THR A 168 -11.68 -8.80 19.04
N LEU A 169 -10.45 -8.50 18.62
CA LEU A 169 -9.29 -9.30 18.99
C LEU A 169 -9.07 -9.21 20.50
N ASN A 170 -8.97 -10.36 21.16
CA ASN A 170 -8.67 -10.46 22.59
C ASN A 170 -7.38 -11.28 22.80
N ILE A 171 -6.51 -10.81 23.69
CA ILE A 171 -5.27 -11.52 24.08
C ILE A 171 -5.51 -12.11 25.48
N ASN A 172 -5.72 -13.41 25.53
CA ASN A 172 -6.05 -14.11 26.77
C ASN A 172 -4.80 -14.60 27.52
N GLY A 173 -4.93 -14.72 28.84
CA GLY A 173 -3.92 -15.32 29.72
C GLY A 173 -4.04 -16.85 29.83
N TYR A 174 -3.13 -17.52 30.55
CA TYR A 174 -1.97 -16.99 31.28
C TYR A 174 -0.65 -17.47 30.63
N GLN A 175 -0.34 -16.97 29.43
CA GLN A 175 0.95 -17.25 28.77
C GLN A 175 2.13 -16.72 29.59
N ARG A 176 3.24 -17.48 29.61
CA ARG A 176 4.50 -16.99 30.19
C ARG A 176 5.15 -15.96 29.27
N ARG A 177 5.89 -15.01 29.85
CA ARG A 177 6.69 -14.04 29.09
C ARG A 177 7.64 -14.76 28.13
N GLY A 178 7.76 -14.24 26.91
CA GLY A 178 8.61 -14.81 25.85
C GLY A 178 7.99 -15.93 25.04
N GLN A 179 6.79 -16.40 25.41
CA GLN A 179 6.03 -17.34 24.57
C GLN A 179 5.48 -16.65 23.33
N SER A 180 5.28 -17.43 22.26
CA SER A 180 4.68 -16.92 21.03
C SER A 180 3.28 -16.37 21.28
N ILE A 181 2.99 -15.18 20.76
CA ILE A 181 1.63 -14.60 20.76
C ILE A 181 0.62 -15.46 19.98
N PHE A 182 1.11 -16.36 19.11
CA PHE A 182 0.29 -17.31 18.35
C PHE A 182 0.24 -18.71 19.01
N GLY A 183 0.89 -18.88 20.17
CA GLY A 183 1.01 -20.15 20.87
C GLY A 183 -0.23 -20.50 21.69
N LYS A 184 -0.42 -21.80 21.95
CA LYS A 184 -1.41 -22.29 22.93
C LYS A 184 -0.82 -22.27 24.32
N VAL A 185 -1.64 -22.05 25.34
CA VAL A 185 -1.20 -22.14 26.74
C VAL A 185 -1.07 -23.62 27.07
N ASN A 186 0.12 -24.06 27.48
CA ASN A 186 0.28 -25.41 28.01
C ASN A 186 -0.07 -25.35 29.51
N ILE A 187 -1.29 -25.78 29.85
CA ILE A 187 -1.74 -25.89 31.24
C ILE A 187 -1.42 -27.32 31.68
N SER A 188 -0.15 -27.55 32.02
CA SER A 188 0.30 -28.78 32.69
C SER A 188 0.51 -28.50 34.17
#